data_AF-A0A1Y2UEH8-F1
#
_entry.id   AF-A0A1Y2UEH8-F1
#
_cell.length_a   1.000
_cell.length_b   1.000
_cell.length_c   1.000
_cell.angle_alpha   90.00
_cell.angle_beta   90.00
_cell.angle_gamma   90.00
#
_symmetry.space_group_name_H-M   'P 1'
#
loop_
_entity.id
_entity.type
_entity.pdbx_description
1 polymer ?
#
loop_
_entity_poly.entity_id
_entity_poly.type
_entity_poly.pdbx_seq_one_letter_code
_entity_poly.pdbx_strand_id
1 'polypeptide(L)'
;MSTITVENSHQSSNADMGKSHEQIHSKQHNYLQPGEPLVEEITNTKLTDNGLDLAVNMAVNMGAMSRDEWNESTKSTKKDTYEEYIASLASSTVGNKKAQLNRTFKKSKKGEYRPKVASKERKAVLRRELDYIKQNKGIPIWSSLFYVGSVSDYDGKSADEIKTLRQAKAETLRTYFNSSQFKELHPQLTRLEIHYDEKGDIHGQGQEVFYHQAKNGRVQYAQRKILTDILINRFGSKQELNRRLNALCLCHREVDAKGRDIGDVRADIKYIRRMNGGSFVKPDTAKTISQAERNKRIEELVRIEDMQGIAMTAQKVYQKYGLKFQLDENYTTDGQHLTAHQYTEKRKSDKKLLSTQKQITDNQDRINNQRTQLKTNNKNLNWQYQQYLKLKDELNDRKQKLDKKSDDLNQREATIQSRESELTTLQQQVDSLTKQRQELVERVSVARKQVDDEHQRYLQTRRRREQEEQAVADLTIQKDTLTKLVSDLTKDLATMLKTITTKIKSYVLNELRKASTPDKFDHLNKFYQNKANHNRYFTDEMKNATSEQLVNHELNNKKNNQNNDNRTSNDDLEL
;
A
#
# COMPACT_ATOMS: atom_id res chain seq x y z
N MET A 1 -2.60 48.24 -19.69
CA MET A 1 -2.23 49.59 -19.23
C MET A 1 -1.03 50.01 -20.03
N SER A 2 -0.98 51.23 -20.53
CA SER A 2 0.15 51.74 -21.30
C SER A 2 0.74 52.93 -20.57
N THR A 3 2.06 52.90 -20.38
CA THR A 3 2.78 53.94 -19.67
C THR A 3 3.14 55.06 -20.65
N ILE A 4 2.72 56.30 -20.40
CA ILE A 4 3.31 57.45 -21.09
C ILE A 4 4.44 57.97 -20.22
N THR A 5 5.62 58.07 -20.80
CA THR A 5 6.80 58.61 -20.14
C THR A 5 7.41 59.70 -21.03
N VAL A 6 7.60 60.88 -20.46
CA VAL A 6 8.36 61.96 -21.09
C VAL A 6 9.60 62.23 -20.26
N GLU A 7 10.77 61.91 -20.81
CA GLU A 7 12.05 62.14 -20.16
C GLU A 7 12.70 63.40 -20.72
N ASN A 8 12.69 64.44 -19.89
CA ASN A 8 13.30 65.73 -20.17
C ASN A 8 14.41 65.93 -19.14
N SER A 9 15.67 66.11 -19.60
CA SER A 9 16.83 66.62 -18.83
C SER A 9 18.18 66.11 -19.32
N HIS A 10 18.20 65.21 -20.30
CA HIS A 10 19.46 64.70 -20.83
C HIS A 10 20.06 65.73 -21.81
N GLN A 11 21.34 66.02 -21.63
CA GLN A 11 22.09 66.67 -22.70
C GLN A 11 22.31 65.61 -23.77
N SER A 12 22.01 65.93 -25.02
CA SER A 12 22.19 65.00 -26.16
C SER A 12 23.35 65.45 -27.04
N SER A 13 23.93 64.51 -27.76
CA SER A 13 24.92 64.72 -28.82
C SER A 13 24.39 64.21 -30.16
N ASN A 14 25.15 64.43 -31.23
CA ASN A 14 24.86 63.84 -32.53
C ASN A 14 24.83 62.31 -32.53
N ALA A 15 25.42 61.65 -31.52
CA ALA A 15 25.37 60.20 -31.41
C ALA A 15 23.94 59.69 -31.12
N ASP A 16 23.10 60.51 -30.50
CA ASP A 16 21.77 60.08 -30.08
C ASP A 16 20.70 60.27 -31.18
N MET A 17 21.04 60.84 -32.35
CA MET A 17 20.10 61.15 -33.43
C MET A 17 20.58 60.65 -34.80
N GLY A 18 19.66 60.50 -35.75
CA GLY A 18 19.97 60.29 -37.16
C GLY A 18 20.75 59.02 -37.48
N LYS A 19 21.61 59.09 -38.51
CA LYS A 19 22.43 57.94 -38.94
C LYS A 19 23.37 57.41 -37.86
N SER A 20 23.85 58.26 -36.97
CA SER A 20 24.71 57.84 -35.85
C SER A 20 23.94 56.94 -34.89
N HIS A 21 22.68 57.29 -34.61
CA HIS A 21 21.78 56.48 -33.80
C HIS A 21 21.56 55.10 -34.45
N GLU A 22 21.24 55.05 -35.75
CA GLU A 22 21.06 53.79 -36.49
C GLU A 22 22.29 52.86 -36.36
N GLN A 23 23.50 53.42 -36.46
CA GLN A 23 24.73 52.66 -36.34
C GLN A 23 24.94 52.10 -34.92
N ILE A 24 24.72 52.93 -33.89
CA ILE A 24 24.90 52.55 -32.48
C ILE A 24 23.90 51.47 -32.07
N HIS A 25 22.67 51.54 -32.58
CA HIS A 25 21.58 50.65 -32.22
C HIS A 25 21.33 49.51 -33.24
N SER A 26 22.22 49.32 -34.21
CA SER A 26 22.17 48.29 -35.28
C SER A 26 22.05 46.82 -34.82
N LYS A 27 22.10 46.55 -33.51
CA LYS A 27 21.96 45.21 -32.93
C LYS A 27 20.70 45.07 -32.07
N GLN A 28 19.77 46.03 -32.12
CA GLN A 28 18.64 46.12 -31.19
C GLN A 28 17.27 45.85 -31.84
N HIS A 29 17.25 45.15 -33.00
CA HIS A 29 16.11 44.80 -33.87
C HIS A 29 15.06 43.83 -33.31
N ASN A 30 14.82 43.79 -32.01
CA ASN A 30 14.06 42.72 -31.36
C ASN A 30 12.57 42.67 -31.76
N TYR A 31 11.96 43.83 -32.06
CA TYR A 31 10.53 43.94 -32.39
C TYR A 31 10.24 44.77 -33.64
N LEU A 32 11.27 45.16 -34.38
CA LEU A 32 11.14 45.86 -35.65
C LEU A 32 10.34 45.00 -36.65
N GLN A 33 9.29 45.58 -37.23
CA GLN A 33 8.45 44.87 -38.20
C GLN A 33 8.97 45.07 -39.63
N PRO A 34 8.75 44.08 -40.53
CA PRO A 34 9.08 44.26 -41.94
C PRO A 34 8.43 45.51 -42.54
N GLY A 35 9.25 46.38 -43.13
CA GLY A 35 8.82 47.63 -43.77
C GLY A 35 8.73 48.85 -42.84
N GLU A 36 8.98 48.71 -41.54
CA GLU A 36 9.17 49.87 -40.66
C GLU A 36 10.53 50.52 -40.91
N PRO A 37 10.63 51.87 -40.96
CA PRO A 37 11.92 52.54 -40.99
C PRO A 37 12.63 52.38 -39.64
N LEU A 38 13.96 52.49 -39.61
CA LEU A 38 14.71 52.53 -38.35
C LEU A 38 14.46 53.84 -37.60
N VAL A 39 14.50 54.95 -38.35
CA VAL A 39 14.26 56.31 -37.89
C VAL A 39 13.35 57.02 -38.90
N GLU A 40 12.35 57.72 -38.40
CA GLU A 40 11.47 58.60 -39.16
C GLU A 40 11.69 60.05 -38.75
N GLU A 41 11.91 60.92 -39.73
CA GLU A 41 12.11 62.35 -39.50
C GLU A 41 10.77 63.07 -39.43
N ILE A 42 10.55 63.83 -38.34
CA ILE A 42 9.31 64.58 -38.13
C ILE A 42 9.49 66.07 -38.42
N THR A 43 10.65 66.63 -38.05
CA THR A 43 11.03 67.98 -38.47
C THR A 43 11.55 67.99 -39.90
N ASN A 44 11.55 69.18 -40.53
CA ASN A 44 12.18 69.39 -41.84
C ASN A 44 13.71 69.44 -41.72
N THR A 45 14.29 68.33 -41.28
CA THR A 45 15.72 68.04 -41.14
C THR A 45 16.07 66.80 -41.95
N LYS A 46 17.36 66.49 -42.10
CA LYS A 46 17.86 65.26 -42.70
C LYS A 46 18.59 64.39 -41.68
N LEU A 47 18.56 63.06 -41.87
CA LEU A 47 19.24 62.13 -40.95
C LEU A 47 20.75 62.39 -40.84
N THR A 48 21.34 63.00 -41.89
CA THR A 48 22.75 63.40 -41.98
C THR A 48 23.06 64.77 -41.40
N ASP A 49 22.04 65.56 -41.04
CA ASP A 49 22.27 66.89 -40.49
C ASP A 49 22.97 66.79 -39.14
N ASN A 50 23.90 67.71 -38.92
CA ASN A 50 24.63 67.81 -37.67
C ASN A 50 23.81 68.61 -36.65
N GLY A 51 23.46 68.00 -35.52
CA GLY A 51 22.68 68.64 -34.46
C GLY A 51 23.35 69.88 -33.86
N LEU A 52 24.68 69.96 -33.88
CA LEU A 52 25.41 71.16 -33.47
C LEU A 52 25.16 72.33 -34.45
N ASP A 53 25.17 72.06 -35.75
CA ASP A 53 24.94 73.10 -36.76
C ASP A 53 23.48 73.58 -36.70
N LEU A 54 22.53 72.66 -36.49
CA LEU A 54 21.12 72.99 -36.25
C LEU A 54 20.95 73.86 -34.99
N ALA A 55 21.65 73.54 -33.90
CA ALA A 55 21.67 74.32 -32.66
C ALA A 55 22.26 75.73 -32.86
N VAL A 56 23.34 75.86 -33.63
CA VAL A 56 23.96 77.15 -33.99
C VAL A 56 23.00 77.99 -34.83
N ASN A 57 22.38 77.40 -35.86
CA ASN A 57 21.40 78.10 -36.70
C ASN A 57 20.21 78.59 -35.88
N MET A 58 19.71 77.78 -34.94
CA MET A 58 18.65 78.21 -34.02
C MET A 58 19.12 79.36 -33.11
N ALA A 59 20.37 79.34 -32.63
CA ALA A 59 20.92 80.46 -31.85
C ALA A 59 20.91 81.78 -32.66
N VAL A 60 21.30 81.72 -33.94
CA VAL A 60 21.26 82.87 -34.86
C VAL A 60 19.82 83.34 -35.08
N ASN A 61 18.88 82.43 -35.31
CA ASN A 61 17.45 82.76 -35.41
C ASN A 61 16.91 83.45 -34.14
N MET A 62 17.49 83.15 -32.99
CA MET A 62 17.16 83.79 -31.70
C MET A 62 17.98 85.07 -31.42
N GLY A 63 18.69 85.59 -32.42
CA GLY A 63 19.37 86.89 -32.39
C GLY A 63 20.87 86.83 -32.09
N ALA A 64 21.50 85.65 -32.07
CA ALA A 64 22.95 85.55 -32.02
C ALA A 64 23.55 86.04 -33.35
N MET A 65 24.77 86.56 -33.31
CA MET A 65 25.46 86.97 -34.55
C MET A 65 25.72 85.73 -35.40
N SER A 66 25.46 85.85 -36.70
CA SER A 66 25.94 84.91 -37.72
C SER A 66 27.47 84.90 -37.77
N ARG A 67 28.04 83.92 -38.48
CA ARG A 67 29.49 83.80 -38.63
C ARG A 67 30.09 85.04 -39.30
N ASP A 68 29.41 85.58 -40.29
CA ASP A 68 29.87 86.76 -41.05
C ASP A 68 29.81 88.03 -40.18
N GLU A 69 28.68 88.27 -39.50
CA GLU A 69 28.54 89.39 -38.55
C GLU A 69 29.57 89.32 -37.41
N TRP A 70 29.90 88.11 -36.93
CA TRP A 70 30.94 87.90 -35.93
C TRP A 70 32.34 88.18 -36.48
N ASN A 71 32.63 87.75 -37.71
CA ASN A 71 33.90 88.00 -38.40
C ASN A 71 34.15 89.50 -38.56
N GLU A 72 33.12 90.27 -38.93
CA GLU A 72 33.18 91.73 -39.08
C GLU A 72 33.18 92.50 -37.74
N SER A 73 32.85 91.83 -36.63
CA SER A 73 32.80 92.48 -35.33
C SER A 73 34.17 92.97 -34.86
N THR A 74 34.27 94.27 -34.56
CA THR A 74 35.46 94.92 -33.99
C THR A 74 35.43 95.01 -32.46
N LYS A 75 34.49 94.31 -31.81
CA LYS A 75 34.34 94.33 -30.34
C LYS A 75 35.61 93.80 -29.68
N SER A 76 36.16 94.56 -28.73
CA SER A 76 37.34 94.19 -27.93
C SER A 76 37.18 92.91 -27.11
N THR A 77 35.95 92.38 -27.00
CA THR A 77 35.61 91.14 -26.28
C THR A 77 35.27 89.97 -27.21
N LYS A 78 35.59 90.11 -28.51
CA LYS A 78 35.45 89.03 -29.50
C LYS A 78 36.27 87.81 -29.06
N LYS A 79 35.72 86.63 -29.31
CA LYS A 79 36.38 85.35 -29.02
C LYS A 79 37.38 84.99 -30.12
N ASP A 80 38.22 83.99 -29.91
CA ASP A 80 39.23 83.61 -30.90
C ASP A 80 38.58 82.86 -32.07
N THR A 81 37.48 82.14 -31.80
CA THR A 81 36.70 81.41 -32.81
C THR A 81 35.20 81.71 -32.69
N TYR A 82 34.46 81.49 -33.78
CA TYR A 82 33.01 81.64 -33.81
C TYR A 82 32.33 80.63 -32.88
N GLU A 83 32.85 79.40 -32.83
CA GLU A 83 32.38 78.34 -31.95
C GLU A 83 32.51 78.74 -30.47
N GLU A 84 33.63 79.35 -30.09
CA GLU A 84 33.81 79.89 -28.74
C GLU A 84 32.81 81.01 -28.42
N TYR A 85 32.49 81.86 -29.41
CA TYR A 85 31.45 82.87 -29.25
C TYR A 85 30.10 82.23 -28.95
N ILE A 86 29.64 81.28 -29.75
CA ILE A 86 28.34 80.62 -29.52
C ILE A 86 28.33 79.87 -28.19
N ALA A 87 29.41 79.15 -27.85
CA ALA A 87 29.55 78.49 -26.55
C ALA A 87 29.51 79.48 -25.38
N SER A 88 30.08 80.68 -25.56
CA SER A 88 30.09 81.71 -24.52
C SER A 88 28.70 82.23 -24.15
N LEU A 89 27.72 82.14 -25.07
CA LEU A 89 26.32 82.49 -24.81
C LEU A 89 25.69 81.57 -23.76
N ALA A 90 26.24 80.37 -23.57
CA ALA A 90 25.82 79.40 -22.56
C ALA A 90 26.71 79.38 -21.30
N SER A 91 27.74 80.24 -21.23
CA SER A 91 28.76 80.25 -20.16
C SER A 91 28.19 80.24 -18.74
N SER A 92 27.10 81.01 -18.50
CA SER A 92 26.44 81.03 -17.19
C SER A 92 25.81 79.68 -16.83
N THR A 93 25.13 79.05 -17.79
CA THR A 93 24.50 77.73 -17.61
C THR A 93 25.55 76.65 -17.33
N VAL A 94 26.62 76.60 -18.14
CA VAL A 94 27.72 75.65 -17.98
C VAL A 94 28.47 75.90 -16.67
N GLY A 95 28.78 77.17 -16.35
CA GLY A 95 29.43 77.57 -15.11
C GLY A 95 28.62 77.19 -13.88
N ASN A 96 27.30 77.36 -13.92
CA ASN A 96 26.41 76.93 -12.83
C ASN A 96 26.40 75.41 -12.63
N LYS A 97 26.43 74.61 -13.70
CA LYS A 97 26.54 73.14 -13.61
C LYS A 97 27.88 72.73 -13.01
N LYS A 98 29.00 73.31 -13.47
CA LYS A 98 30.35 73.10 -12.89
C LYS A 98 30.39 73.48 -11.40
N ALA A 99 29.83 74.63 -11.04
CA ALA A 99 29.73 75.06 -9.65
C ALA A 99 28.90 74.09 -8.81
N GLN A 100 27.79 73.55 -9.33
CA GLN A 100 26.99 72.55 -8.62
C GLN A 100 27.75 71.23 -8.40
N LEU A 101 28.57 70.81 -9.37
CA LEU A 101 29.42 69.62 -9.25
C LEU A 101 30.47 69.78 -8.15
N ASN A 102 31.05 70.98 -8.04
CA ASN A 102 32.16 71.31 -7.13
C ASN A 102 31.72 71.91 -5.78
N ARG A 103 30.42 72.05 -5.51
CA ARG A 103 29.91 72.57 -4.23
C ARG A 103 30.29 71.62 -3.07
N THR A 104 31.26 72.03 -2.27
CA THR A 104 31.56 71.51 -0.93
C THR A 104 31.00 72.43 0.16
N PHE A 105 30.85 71.88 1.36
CA PHE A 105 30.12 72.37 2.53
C PHE A 105 30.12 73.91 2.76
N LYS A 106 28.95 74.47 3.11
CA LYS A 106 28.90 75.71 3.91
C LYS A 106 28.37 75.35 5.30
N LYS A 107 29.15 75.62 6.34
CA LYS A 107 28.74 75.55 7.75
C LYS A 107 27.47 76.41 7.90
N SER A 108 26.39 75.83 8.43
CA SER A 108 25.20 76.64 8.71
C SER A 108 25.53 77.66 9.82
N LYS A 109 24.76 78.76 9.90
CA LYS A 109 24.88 79.74 11.01
C LYS A 109 24.67 79.11 12.40
N LYS A 110 24.14 77.87 12.48
CA LYS A 110 23.90 77.10 13.71
C LYS A 110 24.93 75.97 13.95
N GLY A 111 26.03 75.92 13.20
CA GLY A 111 27.08 74.90 13.39
C GLY A 111 26.74 73.50 12.83
N GLU A 112 25.50 73.23 12.44
CA GLU A 112 25.11 71.97 11.78
C GLU A 112 25.69 71.86 10.37
N TYR A 113 26.35 70.73 10.07
CA TYR A 113 26.64 70.29 8.71
C TYR A 113 25.37 69.71 8.09
N ARG A 114 24.61 70.54 7.35
CA ARG A 114 23.51 70.03 6.53
C ARG A 114 24.06 69.49 5.21
N PRO A 115 23.73 68.26 4.78
CA PRO A 115 24.17 67.74 3.50
C PRO A 115 23.55 68.58 2.37
N LYS A 116 24.36 69.44 1.75
CA LYS A 116 24.08 70.06 0.45
C LYS A 116 24.89 69.40 -0.67
N VAL A 117 25.35 68.17 -0.45
CA VAL A 117 26.04 67.40 -1.47
C VAL A 117 24.97 66.98 -2.49
N ALA A 118 25.15 67.33 -3.76
CA ALA A 118 24.45 66.62 -4.82
C ALA A 118 24.70 65.12 -4.58
N SER A 119 23.65 64.31 -4.45
CA SER A 119 23.79 62.88 -4.20
C SER A 119 24.76 62.24 -5.20
N LYS A 120 25.32 61.07 -4.89
CA LYS A 120 26.27 60.39 -5.81
C LYS A 120 25.67 60.28 -7.22
N GLU A 121 24.37 60.02 -7.28
CA GLU A 121 23.54 59.97 -8.48
C GLU A 121 23.48 61.35 -9.16
N ARG A 122 23.16 62.42 -8.42
CA ARG A 122 23.11 63.78 -9.00
C ARG A 122 24.47 64.26 -9.51
N LYS A 123 25.58 63.89 -8.87
CA LYS A 123 26.93 64.17 -9.39
C LYS A 123 27.21 63.40 -10.68
N ALA A 124 26.81 62.13 -10.76
CA ALA A 124 26.94 61.34 -11.98
C ALA A 124 26.13 61.94 -13.14
N VAL A 125 24.91 62.41 -12.87
CA VAL A 125 24.08 63.13 -13.85
C VAL A 125 24.77 64.42 -14.31
N LEU A 126 25.25 65.26 -13.37
CA LEU A 126 25.93 66.52 -13.72
C LEU A 126 27.21 66.31 -14.54
N ARG A 127 28.00 65.26 -14.26
CA ARG A 127 29.18 64.90 -15.06
C ARG A 127 28.78 64.53 -16.48
N ARG A 128 27.80 63.64 -16.62
CA ARG A 128 27.27 63.23 -17.92
C ARG A 128 26.77 64.42 -18.74
N GLU A 129 25.98 65.30 -18.12
CA GLU A 129 25.51 66.54 -18.77
C GLU A 129 26.67 67.42 -19.26
N LEU A 130 27.72 67.59 -18.45
CA LEU A 130 28.90 68.38 -18.83
C LEU A 130 29.74 67.71 -19.93
N ASP A 131 29.82 66.38 -19.95
CA ASP A 131 30.53 65.62 -20.97
C ASP A 131 29.83 65.75 -22.34
N TYR A 132 28.50 65.66 -22.38
CA TYR A 132 27.73 65.93 -23.61
C TYR A 132 27.90 67.38 -24.09
N ILE A 133 27.82 68.36 -23.18
CA ILE A 133 28.08 69.77 -23.52
C ILE A 133 29.49 69.93 -24.12
N LYS A 134 30.49 69.21 -23.58
CA LYS A 134 31.86 69.22 -24.11
C LYS A 134 31.93 68.62 -25.52
N GLN A 135 31.23 67.51 -25.77
CA GLN A 135 31.15 66.91 -27.11
C GLN A 135 30.49 67.87 -28.12
N ASN A 136 29.52 68.66 -27.68
CA ASN A 136 28.86 69.71 -28.46
C ASN A 136 29.63 71.04 -28.46
N LYS A 137 30.96 71.01 -28.31
CA LYS A 137 31.84 72.20 -28.32
C LYS A 137 31.40 73.32 -27.35
N GLY A 138 30.79 72.97 -26.23
CA GLY A 138 30.33 73.92 -25.21
C GLY A 138 28.89 74.39 -25.35
N ILE A 139 28.14 73.91 -26.35
CA ILE A 139 26.73 74.23 -26.57
C ILE A 139 25.83 73.21 -25.87
N PRO A 140 24.99 73.63 -24.90
CA PRO A 140 23.99 72.74 -24.33
C PRO A 140 22.88 72.46 -25.34
N ILE A 141 22.69 71.18 -25.68
CA ILE A 141 21.58 70.69 -26.50
C ILE A 141 20.75 69.81 -25.58
N TRP A 142 19.51 70.21 -25.35
CA TRP A 142 18.59 69.51 -24.47
C TRP A 142 17.80 68.46 -25.26
N SER A 143 17.67 67.28 -24.68
CA SER A 143 16.95 66.16 -25.28
C SER A 143 15.67 65.87 -24.53
N SER A 144 14.64 65.52 -25.32
CA SER A 144 13.40 64.93 -24.85
C SER A 144 13.22 63.55 -25.44
N LEU A 145 12.81 62.59 -24.61
CA LEU A 145 12.34 61.28 -25.06
C LEU A 145 10.85 61.14 -24.74
N PHE A 146 10.08 60.65 -25.71
CA PHE A 146 8.63 60.50 -25.63
C PHE A 146 8.25 59.05 -25.88
N TYR A 147 7.70 58.39 -24.85
CA TYR A 147 7.27 57.00 -24.92
C TYR A 147 5.74 56.91 -24.84
N VAL A 148 5.17 56.04 -25.69
CA VAL A 148 3.76 55.64 -25.64
C VAL A 148 3.73 54.14 -25.40
N GLY A 149 3.63 53.73 -24.14
CA GLY A 149 3.74 52.34 -23.72
C GLY A 149 5.18 51.92 -23.40
N SER A 150 5.39 50.60 -23.34
CA SER A 150 6.72 50.01 -23.19
C SER A 150 6.85 48.70 -23.99
N VAL A 151 8.05 48.10 -24.03
CA VAL A 151 8.25 46.78 -24.64
C VAL A 151 7.45 45.66 -23.96
N SER A 152 7.06 45.82 -22.68
CA SER A 152 6.24 44.80 -22.00
C SER A 152 4.81 44.75 -22.55
N ASP A 153 4.38 45.77 -23.31
CA ASP A 153 3.09 45.74 -24.00
C ASP A 153 3.03 44.65 -25.07
N TYR A 154 4.17 44.12 -25.51
CA TYR A 154 4.29 43.05 -26.50
C TYR A 154 4.24 41.64 -25.88
N ASP A 155 4.39 41.51 -24.56
CA ASP A 155 4.50 40.19 -23.91
C ASP A 155 3.20 39.38 -24.08
N GLY A 156 3.33 38.15 -24.60
CA GLY A 156 2.20 37.25 -24.84
C GLY A 156 1.30 37.63 -26.02
N LYS A 157 1.70 38.60 -26.85
CA LYS A 157 0.97 39.01 -28.06
C LYS A 157 1.45 38.27 -29.30
N SER A 158 0.55 38.04 -30.25
CA SER A 158 0.86 37.56 -31.59
C SER A 158 1.59 38.64 -32.41
N ALA A 159 2.24 38.24 -33.51
CA ALA A 159 2.94 39.16 -34.40
C ALA A 159 2.02 40.26 -34.97
N ASP A 160 0.79 39.91 -35.34
CA ASP A 160 -0.20 40.87 -35.86
C ASP A 160 -0.69 41.86 -34.80
N GLU A 161 -0.86 41.41 -33.56
CA GLU A 161 -1.18 42.31 -32.45
C GLU A 161 -0.03 43.27 -32.14
N ILE A 162 1.22 42.79 -32.17
CA ILE A 162 2.41 43.63 -31.98
C ILE A 162 2.49 44.68 -33.09
N LYS A 163 2.30 44.27 -34.35
CA LYS A 163 2.28 45.17 -35.50
C LYS A 163 1.22 46.26 -35.36
N THR A 164 -0.01 45.88 -34.99
CA THR A 164 -1.12 46.82 -34.79
C THR A 164 -0.81 47.81 -33.66
N LEU A 165 -0.26 47.32 -32.54
CA LEU A 165 0.10 48.16 -31.41
C LEU A 165 1.23 49.14 -31.76
N ARG A 166 2.25 48.68 -32.50
CA ARG A 166 3.35 49.51 -32.99
C ARG A 166 2.88 50.61 -33.94
N GLN A 167 1.98 50.29 -34.88
CA GLN A 167 1.34 51.28 -35.76
C GLN A 167 0.58 52.35 -34.95
N ALA A 168 -0.17 51.94 -33.93
CA ALA A 168 -0.88 52.86 -33.04
C ALA A 168 0.08 53.76 -32.23
N LYS A 169 1.20 53.22 -31.73
CA LYS A 169 2.25 54.00 -31.03
C LYS A 169 2.87 55.06 -31.96
N ALA A 170 3.31 54.66 -33.15
CA ALA A 170 3.91 55.56 -34.13
C ALA A 170 2.93 56.66 -34.59
N GLU A 171 1.68 56.28 -34.90
CA GLU A 171 0.65 57.26 -35.28
C GLU A 171 0.32 58.22 -34.13
N THR A 172 0.32 57.75 -32.88
CA THR A 172 0.12 58.61 -31.70
C THR A 172 1.21 59.68 -31.60
N LEU A 173 2.48 59.27 -31.67
CA LEU A 173 3.62 60.20 -31.61
C LEU A 173 3.58 61.19 -32.77
N ARG A 174 3.43 60.70 -34.01
CA ARG A 174 3.33 61.53 -35.22
C ARG A 174 2.21 62.56 -35.12
N THR A 175 1.03 62.14 -34.65
CA THR A 175 -0.12 63.03 -34.50
C THR A 175 0.12 64.07 -33.42
N TYR A 176 0.69 63.68 -32.28
CA TYR A 176 1.00 64.61 -31.20
C TYR A 176 2.06 65.64 -31.61
N PHE A 177 3.14 65.20 -32.25
CA PHE A 177 4.23 66.08 -32.69
C PHE A 177 3.80 67.10 -33.74
N ASN A 178 2.77 66.80 -34.53
CA ASN A 178 2.18 67.75 -35.47
C ASN A 178 1.14 68.68 -34.85
N SER A 179 0.76 68.46 -33.58
CA SER A 179 -0.27 69.25 -32.90
C SER A 179 0.20 70.68 -32.58
N SER A 180 -0.78 71.60 -32.46
CA SER A 180 -0.52 72.98 -32.03
C SER A 180 0.08 73.03 -30.63
N GLN A 181 -0.35 72.14 -29.73
CA GLN A 181 0.18 72.05 -28.37
C GLN A 181 1.67 71.71 -28.37
N PHE A 182 2.10 70.71 -29.13
CA PHE A 182 3.52 70.37 -29.17
C PHE A 182 4.36 71.55 -29.69
N LYS A 183 3.94 72.19 -30.78
CA LYS A 183 4.62 73.37 -31.34
C LYS A 183 4.68 74.55 -30.36
N GLU A 184 3.63 74.73 -29.55
CA GLU A 184 3.60 75.74 -28.48
C GLU A 184 4.60 75.44 -27.35
N LEU A 185 4.69 74.17 -26.94
CA LEU A 185 5.58 73.73 -25.86
C LEU A 185 7.06 73.65 -26.28
N HIS A 186 7.32 73.49 -27.58
CA HIS A 186 8.63 73.22 -28.17
C HIS A 186 9.04 74.23 -29.28
N PRO A 187 9.05 75.55 -29.00
CA PRO A 187 9.24 76.57 -30.04
C PRO A 187 10.68 76.70 -30.55
N GLN A 188 11.67 76.15 -29.83
CA GLN A 188 13.09 76.15 -30.22
C GLN A 188 13.61 74.72 -30.49
N LEU A 189 12.70 73.84 -30.90
CA LEU A 189 13.02 72.51 -31.40
C LEU A 189 13.88 72.61 -32.64
N THR A 190 15.02 71.93 -32.60
CA THR A 190 15.99 71.89 -33.70
C THR A 190 15.86 70.64 -34.54
N ARG A 191 15.44 69.52 -33.92
CA ARG A 191 15.27 68.22 -34.58
C ARG A 191 14.29 67.35 -33.80
N LEU A 192 13.48 66.55 -34.50
CA LEU A 192 12.59 65.56 -33.92
C LEU A 192 12.47 64.34 -34.83
N GLU A 193 12.59 63.18 -34.21
CA GLU A 193 12.55 61.88 -34.88
C GLU A 193 11.64 60.91 -34.12
N ILE A 194 11.12 59.90 -34.83
CA ILE A 194 10.56 58.69 -34.22
C ILE A 194 11.53 57.54 -34.50
N HIS A 195 12.01 56.91 -33.44
CA HIS A 195 12.91 55.77 -33.49
C HIS A 195 12.09 54.50 -33.27
N TYR A 196 12.22 53.53 -34.14
CA TYR A 196 11.35 52.34 -34.12
C TYR A 196 11.94 51.17 -33.33
N ASP A 197 13.21 51.24 -32.94
CA ASP A 197 13.94 50.04 -32.59
C ASP A 197 15.01 50.19 -31.50
N GLU A 198 15.03 51.30 -30.77
CA GLU A 198 15.92 51.38 -29.61
C GLU A 198 15.44 50.41 -28.52
N LYS A 199 16.21 49.32 -28.31
CA LYS A 199 15.88 48.20 -27.42
C LYS A 199 14.52 47.55 -27.73
N GLY A 200 14.03 47.71 -28.96
CA GLY A 200 12.78 47.14 -29.45
C GLY A 200 11.50 47.90 -29.11
N ASP A 201 11.55 49.14 -28.59
CA ASP A 201 10.36 50.00 -28.49
C ASP A 201 10.37 51.18 -29.46
N ILE A 202 9.17 51.67 -29.77
CA ILE A 202 8.98 52.90 -30.53
C ILE A 202 8.96 54.08 -29.56
N HIS A 203 9.79 55.08 -29.82
CA HIS A 203 9.81 56.30 -29.04
C HIS A 203 10.13 57.50 -29.92
N GLY A 204 9.71 58.69 -29.50
CA GLY A 204 10.10 59.93 -30.14
C GLY A 204 11.29 60.55 -29.43
N GLN A 205 12.20 61.17 -30.19
CA GLN A 205 13.35 61.86 -29.63
C GLN A 205 13.50 63.25 -30.24
N GLY A 206 13.54 64.27 -29.38
CA GLY A 206 13.68 65.67 -29.77
C GLY A 206 14.96 66.30 -29.25
N GLN A 207 15.54 67.22 -30.01
CA GLN A 207 16.66 68.08 -29.62
C GLN A 207 16.27 69.55 -29.66
N GLU A 208 16.52 70.27 -28.57
CA GLU A 208 16.19 71.68 -28.42
C GLU A 208 17.33 72.51 -27.85
N VAL A 209 17.32 73.79 -28.17
CA VAL A 209 18.14 74.81 -27.51
C VAL A 209 17.25 75.87 -26.87
N PHE A 210 17.83 76.68 -25.99
CA PHE A 210 17.08 77.66 -25.23
C PHE A 210 17.77 79.02 -25.21
N TYR A 211 17.87 79.67 -26.37
CA TYR A 211 18.45 81.00 -26.50
C TYR A 211 17.38 82.08 -26.33
N HIS A 212 17.69 83.04 -25.47
CA HIS A 212 16.82 84.18 -25.17
C HIS A 212 17.57 85.48 -25.45
N GLN A 213 16.98 86.34 -26.29
CA GLN A 213 17.42 87.72 -26.45
C GLN A 213 16.79 88.60 -25.37
N ALA A 214 17.63 89.16 -24.51
CA ALA A 214 17.21 90.12 -23.51
C ALA A 214 16.85 91.48 -24.16
N LYS A 215 16.13 92.33 -23.42
CA LYS A 215 15.70 93.66 -23.90
C LYS A 215 16.83 94.57 -24.40
N ASN A 216 18.05 94.36 -23.92
CA ASN A 216 19.25 95.09 -24.34
C ASN A 216 19.94 94.47 -25.57
N GLY A 217 19.27 93.58 -26.30
CA GLY A 217 19.78 92.90 -27.49
C GLY A 217 20.75 91.76 -27.22
N ARG A 218 21.15 91.52 -25.96
CA ARG A 218 22.09 90.44 -25.60
C ARG A 218 21.40 89.08 -25.64
N VAL A 219 21.94 88.16 -26.43
CA VAL A 219 21.53 86.76 -26.45
C VAL A 219 22.26 85.94 -25.39
N GLN A 220 21.54 85.04 -24.72
CA GLN A 220 22.10 84.09 -23.76
C GLN A 220 21.23 82.84 -23.65
N TYR A 221 21.84 81.73 -23.26
CA TYR A 221 21.12 80.50 -22.98
C TYR A 221 20.33 80.62 -21.66
N ALA A 222 19.01 80.44 -21.70
CA ALA A 222 18.12 80.69 -20.57
C ALA A 222 16.89 79.73 -20.53
N GLN A 223 17.13 78.42 -20.49
CA GLN A 223 16.08 77.38 -20.43
C GLN A 223 14.92 77.71 -19.49
N ARG A 224 15.18 77.97 -18.21
CA ARG A 224 14.10 78.25 -17.24
C ARG A 224 13.23 79.44 -17.65
N LYS A 225 13.83 80.50 -18.22
CA LYS A 225 13.09 81.69 -18.65
C LYS A 225 12.15 81.33 -19.79
N ILE A 226 12.65 80.64 -20.81
CA ILE A 226 11.86 80.24 -21.98
C ILE A 226 10.73 79.29 -21.58
N LEU A 227 11.00 78.26 -20.77
CA LEU A 227 9.94 77.37 -20.28
C LEU A 227 8.90 78.12 -19.43
N THR A 228 9.32 79.14 -18.67
CA THR A 228 8.37 79.99 -17.94
C THR A 228 7.48 80.79 -18.89
N ASP A 229 8.05 81.36 -19.96
CA ASP A 229 7.31 82.16 -20.93
C ASP A 229 6.32 81.29 -21.72
N ILE A 230 6.74 80.10 -22.14
CA ILE A 230 5.88 79.09 -22.78
C ILE A 230 4.65 78.81 -21.90
N LEU A 231 4.87 78.50 -20.62
CA LEU A 231 3.77 78.20 -19.71
C LEU A 231 2.90 79.43 -19.40
N ILE A 232 3.48 80.65 -19.34
CA ILE A 232 2.70 81.88 -19.18
C ILE A 232 1.80 82.11 -20.38
N ASN A 233 2.32 81.94 -21.59
CA ASN A 233 1.56 82.10 -22.83
C ASN A 233 0.40 81.09 -22.87
N ARG A 234 0.70 79.82 -22.57
CA ARG A 234 -0.29 78.73 -22.56
C ARG A 234 -1.39 78.93 -21.53
N PHE A 235 -1.04 79.39 -20.34
CA PHE A 235 -2.00 79.57 -19.24
C PHE A 235 -2.59 80.99 -19.18
N GLY A 236 -2.19 81.88 -20.10
CA GLY A 236 -2.64 83.26 -20.19
C GLY A 236 -2.06 84.24 -19.16
N SER A 237 -1.48 83.77 -18.04
CA SER A 237 -0.87 84.69 -17.06
C SER A 237 0.15 84.04 -16.12
N LYS A 238 1.03 84.88 -15.55
CA LYS A 238 1.95 84.49 -14.48
C LYS A 238 1.23 84.10 -13.18
N GLN A 239 0.06 84.69 -12.90
CA GLN A 239 -0.74 84.35 -11.74
C GLN A 239 -1.24 82.91 -11.84
N GLU A 240 -1.77 82.54 -13.01
CA GLU A 240 -2.26 81.18 -13.26
C GLU A 240 -1.11 80.16 -13.26
N LEU A 241 0.04 80.49 -13.87
CA LEU A 241 1.24 79.65 -13.76
C LEU A 241 1.61 79.39 -12.29
N ASN A 242 1.65 80.43 -11.46
CA ASN A 242 1.99 80.24 -10.04
C ASN A 242 0.94 79.40 -9.30
N ARG A 243 -0.35 79.53 -9.63
CA ARG A 243 -1.41 78.69 -9.07
C ARG A 243 -1.17 77.21 -9.39
N ARG A 244 -0.85 76.90 -10.65
CA ARG A 244 -0.54 75.54 -11.12
C ARG A 244 0.72 74.97 -10.50
N LEU A 245 1.81 75.74 -10.45
CA LEU A 245 3.04 75.32 -9.80
C LEU A 245 2.86 75.07 -8.29
N ASN A 246 2.06 75.90 -7.60
CA ASN A 246 1.74 75.67 -6.20
C ASN A 246 0.95 74.36 -6.02
N ALA A 247 -0.06 74.10 -6.86
CA ALA A 247 -0.82 72.86 -6.82
C ALA A 247 0.07 71.63 -7.03
N LEU A 248 0.98 71.68 -8.01
CA LEU A 248 1.94 70.61 -8.28
C LEU A 248 2.91 70.41 -7.10
N CYS A 249 3.40 71.49 -6.46
CA CYS A 249 4.23 71.38 -5.26
C CYS A 249 3.49 70.67 -4.11
N LEU A 250 2.21 70.98 -3.91
CA LEU A 250 1.38 70.33 -2.89
C LEU A 250 1.15 68.84 -3.19
N CYS A 251 0.93 68.47 -4.45
CA CYS A 251 0.85 67.06 -4.86
C CYS A 251 2.14 66.31 -4.54
N HIS A 252 3.32 66.90 -4.79
CA HIS A 252 4.61 66.30 -4.41
C HIS A 252 4.75 66.15 -2.90
N ARG A 253 4.44 67.20 -2.11
CA ARG A 253 4.51 67.11 -0.64
C ARG A 253 3.59 66.02 -0.09
N GLU A 254 2.40 65.85 -0.66
CA GLU A 254 1.46 64.81 -0.24
C GLU A 254 1.98 63.40 -0.51
N VAL A 255 2.55 63.18 -1.69
CA VAL A 255 3.15 61.88 -2.03
C VAL A 255 4.40 61.64 -1.18
N ASP A 256 5.30 62.62 -1.07
CA ASP A 256 6.54 62.50 -0.29
C ASP A 256 6.28 62.23 1.21
N ALA A 257 5.16 62.73 1.76
CA ALA A 257 4.78 62.48 3.15
C ALA A 257 4.28 61.05 3.40
N LYS A 258 3.68 60.40 2.38
CA LYS A 258 3.14 59.04 2.49
C LYS A 258 4.14 57.96 2.09
N GLY A 259 5.16 58.32 1.32
CA GLY A 259 6.01 57.37 0.61
C GLY A 259 5.65 57.32 -0.88
N ARG A 260 6.58 56.85 -1.69
CA ARG A 260 6.39 56.63 -3.14
C ARG A 260 6.39 55.13 -3.40
N ASP A 261 5.42 54.44 -2.79
CA ASP A 261 5.38 52.99 -2.86
C ASP A 261 4.76 52.54 -4.20
N ILE A 262 5.13 51.32 -4.63
CA ILE A 262 4.58 50.73 -5.85
C ILE A 262 3.06 50.60 -5.69
N GLY A 263 2.31 51.11 -6.66
CA GLY A 263 0.84 51.14 -6.65
C GLY A 263 0.24 52.46 -6.16
N ASP A 264 1.02 53.37 -5.57
CA ASP A 264 0.51 54.68 -5.16
C ASP A 264 0.29 55.61 -6.37
N VAL A 265 -0.75 56.45 -6.29
CA VAL A 265 -1.06 57.43 -7.33
C VAL A 265 0.06 58.47 -7.43
N ARG A 266 0.57 58.68 -8.64
CA ARG A 266 1.68 59.59 -8.91
C ARG A 266 1.32 61.07 -8.70
N ALA A 267 2.34 61.89 -8.43
CA ALA A 267 2.14 63.32 -8.14
C ALA A 267 1.58 64.12 -9.34
N ASP A 268 2.02 63.80 -10.57
CA ASP A 268 1.50 64.35 -11.82
C ASP A 268 0.01 64.02 -12.00
N ILE A 269 -0.40 62.77 -11.75
CA ILE A 269 -1.80 62.33 -11.88
C ILE A 269 -2.69 63.03 -10.84
N LYS A 270 -2.22 63.15 -9.59
CA LYS A 270 -2.93 63.94 -8.57
C LYS A 270 -3.10 65.39 -9.01
N TYR A 271 -2.08 65.98 -9.63
CA TYR A 271 -2.16 67.33 -10.18
C TYR A 271 -3.19 67.43 -11.32
N ILE A 272 -3.16 66.51 -12.29
CA ILE A 272 -4.08 66.46 -13.43
C ILE A 272 -5.54 66.37 -12.94
N ARG A 273 -5.83 65.45 -12.02
CA ARG A 273 -7.17 65.27 -11.43
C ARG A 273 -7.66 66.55 -10.74
N ARG A 274 -6.78 67.27 -10.04
CA ARG A 274 -7.11 68.56 -9.40
C ARG A 274 -7.37 69.67 -10.42
N MET A 275 -6.72 69.65 -11.58
CA MET A 275 -6.97 70.65 -12.62
C MET A 275 -8.26 70.37 -13.40
N ASN A 276 -8.66 69.11 -13.52
CA ASN A 276 -9.83 68.67 -14.30
C ASN A 276 -11.15 68.57 -13.50
N GLY A 277 -11.22 69.11 -12.28
CA GLY A 277 -12.46 69.14 -11.49
C GLY A 277 -12.39 68.55 -10.08
N GLY A 278 -11.22 68.08 -9.62
CA GLY A 278 -11.03 67.71 -8.21
C GLY A 278 -11.16 68.92 -7.27
N SER A 279 -11.68 68.70 -6.06
CA SER A 279 -11.81 69.74 -5.03
C SER A 279 -10.46 70.43 -4.79
N PHE A 280 -10.36 71.68 -5.26
CA PHE A 280 -9.16 72.48 -5.08
C PHE A 280 -9.02 72.78 -3.59
N VAL A 281 -7.93 72.33 -2.97
CA VAL A 281 -7.56 72.79 -1.63
C VAL A 281 -7.43 74.32 -1.70
N LYS A 282 -8.19 75.02 -0.85
CA LYS A 282 -8.31 76.48 -0.88
C LYS A 282 -6.92 77.17 -0.93
N PRO A 283 -6.82 78.34 -1.60
CA PRO A 283 -5.59 79.12 -1.78
C PRO A 283 -4.76 79.42 -0.52
N ASP A 284 -5.31 79.25 0.69
CA ASP A 284 -4.64 79.59 1.95
C ASP A 284 -3.40 78.74 2.29
N THR A 285 -3.16 77.62 1.61
CA THR A 285 -1.90 76.86 1.72
C THR A 285 -0.74 77.44 0.88
N ALA A 286 -1.02 78.42 0.00
CA ALA A 286 -0.03 79.06 -0.87
C ALA A 286 1.01 79.92 -0.11
N LYS A 287 0.74 80.29 1.15
CA LYS A 287 1.68 81.07 1.98
C LYS A 287 3.00 80.35 2.31
N THR A 288 3.14 79.05 1.99
CA THR A 288 4.33 78.24 2.35
C THR A 288 5.17 77.74 1.16
N ILE A 289 4.79 78.01 -0.09
CA ILE A 289 5.55 77.55 -1.27
C ILE A 289 6.56 78.62 -1.71
N SER A 290 7.85 78.31 -1.60
CA SER A 290 8.93 79.22 -2.00
C SER A 290 9.09 79.31 -3.52
N GLN A 291 9.66 80.41 -4.03
CA GLN A 291 10.01 80.53 -5.45
C GLN A 291 11.01 79.45 -5.88
N ALA A 292 11.91 79.03 -4.99
CA ALA A 292 12.86 77.96 -5.28
C ALA A 292 12.16 76.61 -5.51
N GLU A 293 11.08 76.34 -4.78
CA GLU A 293 10.27 75.13 -4.94
C GLU A 293 9.48 75.15 -6.26
N ARG A 294 8.83 76.28 -6.58
CA ARG A 294 8.20 76.48 -7.89
C ARG A 294 9.18 76.29 -9.05
N ASN A 295 10.37 76.86 -8.94
CA ASN A 295 11.39 76.77 -9.99
C ASN A 295 11.85 75.33 -10.28
N LYS A 296 11.73 74.40 -9.32
CA LYS A 296 12.02 72.97 -9.54
C LYS A 296 10.96 72.27 -10.38
N ARG A 297 9.76 72.85 -10.48
CA ARG A 297 8.59 72.22 -11.11
C ARG A 297 8.27 72.78 -12.50
N ILE A 298 8.98 73.80 -12.98
CA ILE A 298 8.73 74.40 -14.31
C ILE A 298 8.90 73.37 -15.43
N GLU A 299 10.05 72.68 -15.48
CA GLU A 299 10.34 71.64 -16.48
C GLU A 299 9.42 70.42 -16.34
N GLU A 300 9.05 70.08 -15.10
CA GLU A 300 8.07 69.02 -14.84
C GLU A 300 6.67 69.40 -15.31
N LEU A 301 6.26 70.66 -15.17
CA LEU A 301 4.94 71.10 -15.61
C LEU A 301 4.83 71.06 -17.14
N VAL A 302 5.88 71.43 -17.89
CA VAL A 302 5.93 71.24 -19.34
C VAL A 302 5.77 69.77 -19.70
N ARG A 303 6.50 68.86 -19.04
CA ARG A 303 6.35 67.41 -19.23
C ARG A 303 4.94 66.91 -18.96
N ILE A 304 4.29 67.40 -17.91
CA ILE A 304 2.92 67.00 -17.59
C ILE A 304 1.97 67.43 -18.71
N GLU A 305 2.12 68.64 -19.25
CA GLU A 305 1.34 69.10 -20.39
C GLU A 305 1.61 68.21 -21.62
N ASP A 306 2.86 67.84 -21.90
CA ASP A 306 3.20 66.88 -22.97
C ASP A 306 2.51 65.53 -22.76
N MET A 307 2.62 64.96 -21.56
CA MET A 307 2.00 63.68 -21.21
C MET A 307 0.49 63.71 -21.38
N GLN A 308 -0.18 64.83 -21.04
CA GLN A 308 -1.61 65.00 -21.26
C GLN A 308 -1.95 65.05 -22.75
N GLY A 309 -1.18 65.81 -23.55
CA GLY A 309 -1.39 65.90 -24.99
C GLY A 309 -1.21 64.56 -25.70
N ILE A 310 -0.18 63.80 -25.31
CA ILE A 310 0.05 62.44 -25.79
C ILE A 310 -1.08 61.51 -25.34
N ALA A 311 -1.50 61.56 -24.08
CA ALA A 311 -2.57 60.69 -23.56
C ALA A 311 -3.90 60.90 -24.31
N MET A 312 -4.28 62.15 -24.55
CA MET A 312 -5.48 62.49 -25.32
C MET A 312 -5.38 62.02 -26.78
N THR A 313 -4.18 62.12 -27.37
CA THR A 313 -3.92 61.64 -28.74
C THR A 313 -3.97 60.11 -28.80
N ALA A 314 -3.31 59.43 -27.85
CA ALA A 314 -3.25 57.99 -27.73
C ALA A 314 -4.65 57.39 -27.58
N GLN A 315 -5.51 58.01 -26.75
CA GLN A 315 -6.89 57.55 -26.58
C GLN A 315 -7.66 57.52 -27.90
N LYS A 316 -7.53 58.55 -28.75
CA LYS A 316 -8.18 58.63 -30.05
C LYS A 316 -7.58 57.64 -31.06
N VAL A 317 -6.25 57.60 -31.14
CA VAL A 317 -5.53 56.74 -32.09
C VAL A 317 -5.75 55.27 -31.75
N TYR A 318 -5.57 54.85 -30.50
CA TYR A 318 -5.78 53.45 -30.10
C TYR A 318 -7.21 52.99 -30.40
N GLN A 319 -8.21 53.84 -30.15
CA GLN A 319 -9.60 53.53 -30.51
C GLN A 319 -9.77 53.27 -32.02
N LYS A 320 -9.12 54.06 -32.89
CA LYS A 320 -9.10 53.84 -34.36
C LYS A 320 -8.54 52.47 -34.73
N TYR A 321 -7.57 51.95 -33.98
CA TYR A 321 -6.98 50.63 -34.18
C TYR A 321 -7.71 49.50 -33.43
N GLY A 322 -8.88 49.77 -32.81
CA GLY A 322 -9.61 48.77 -32.02
C GLY A 322 -8.92 48.39 -30.70
N LEU A 323 -7.95 49.19 -30.26
CA LEU A 323 -7.20 48.99 -29.02
C LEU A 323 -7.78 49.82 -27.88
N LYS A 324 -7.65 49.31 -26.64
CA LYS A 324 -7.97 50.08 -25.42
C LYS A 324 -6.70 50.75 -24.89
N PHE A 325 -6.72 52.08 -24.82
CA PHE A 325 -5.68 52.84 -24.15
C PHE A 325 -6.10 53.19 -22.72
N GLN A 326 -5.20 52.97 -21.77
CA GLN A 326 -5.37 53.42 -20.39
C GLN A 326 -4.02 53.93 -19.89
N LEU A 327 -3.98 55.21 -19.51
CA LEU A 327 -2.82 55.83 -18.90
C LEU A 327 -2.54 55.16 -17.55
N ASP A 328 -1.30 54.77 -17.34
CA ASP A 328 -0.83 54.32 -16.04
C ASP A 328 -0.77 55.48 -15.04
N GLU A 329 -1.56 55.37 -13.97
CA GLU A 329 -1.78 56.42 -12.99
C GLU A 329 -0.91 56.28 -11.72
N ASN A 330 -0.26 55.13 -11.56
CA ASN A 330 0.39 54.73 -10.32
C ASN A 330 1.91 54.60 -10.50
N TYR A 331 2.65 54.63 -9.40
CA TYR A 331 4.08 54.29 -9.43
C TYR A 331 4.22 52.79 -9.72
N THR A 332 4.85 52.46 -10.84
CA THR A 332 5.17 51.08 -11.23
C THR A 332 6.54 50.62 -10.76
N THR A 333 7.35 51.56 -10.26
CA THR A 333 8.65 51.29 -9.65
C THR A 333 8.73 52.02 -8.32
N ASP A 334 9.52 51.48 -7.40
CA ASP A 334 9.85 52.06 -6.09
C ASP A 334 10.75 53.31 -6.18
N GLY A 335 10.91 53.86 -7.39
CA GLY A 335 11.80 54.98 -7.68
C GLY A 335 13.30 54.64 -7.59
N GLN A 336 13.67 53.37 -7.34
CA GLN A 336 15.05 52.93 -7.43
C GLN A 336 15.37 52.56 -8.87
N HIS A 337 15.95 53.51 -9.62
CA HIS A 337 16.51 53.21 -10.93
C HIS A 337 17.65 52.21 -10.78
N LEU A 338 17.38 50.96 -11.16
CA LEU A 338 18.41 49.95 -11.32
C LEU A 338 19.24 50.30 -12.55
N THR A 339 20.56 50.12 -12.46
CA THR A 339 21.43 50.18 -13.63
C THR A 339 21.08 49.06 -14.61
N ALA A 340 21.44 49.19 -15.89
CA ALA A 340 21.17 48.16 -16.90
C ALA A 340 21.68 46.76 -16.48
N HIS A 341 22.82 46.71 -15.78
CA HIS A 341 23.34 45.47 -15.20
C HIS A 341 22.42 44.91 -14.11
N GLN A 342 21.94 45.75 -13.19
CA GLN A 342 21.01 45.34 -12.14
C GLN A 342 19.65 44.88 -12.70
N TYR A 343 19.15 45.51 -13.78
CA TYR A 343 17.96 45.02 -14.48
C TYR A 343 18.19 43.65 -15.10
N THR A 344 19.37 43.41 -15.69
CA THR A 344 19.74 42.12 -16.27
C THR A 344 19.79 41.02 -15.21
N GLU A 345 20.43 41.30 -14.08
CA GLU A 345 20.52 40.37 -12.94
C GLU A 345 19.15 40.11 -12.30
N LYS A 346 18.32 41.15 -12.14
CA LYS A 346 16.94 41.00 -11.68
C LYS A 346 16.14 40.12 -12.62
N ARG A 347 16.21 40.33 -13.94
CA ARG A 347 15.51 39.51 -14.94
C ARG A 347 15.97 38.05 -14.92
N LYS A 348 17.27 37.80 -14.71
CA LYS A 348 17.79 36.43 -14.50
C LYS A 348 17.22 35.81 -13.22
N SER A 349 17.17 36.58 -12.13
CA SER A 349 16.60 36.16 -10.86
C SER A 349 15.10 35.83 -11.00
N ASP A 350 14.33 36.69 -11.66
CA ASP A 350 12.90 36.50 -11.90
C ASP A 350 12.65 35.25 -12.76
N LYS A 351 13.46 35.04 -13.80
CA LYS A 351 13.39 33.82 -14.64
C LYS A 351 13.71 32.56 -13.83
N LYS A 352 14.68 32.63 -12.92
CA LYS A 352 15.00 31.53 -12.00
C LYS A 352 13.84 31.27 -11.04
N LEU A 353 13.22 32.33 -10.51
CA LEU A 353 12.06 32.24 -9.62
C LEU A 353 10.87 31.55 -10.31
N LEU A 354 10.56 31.96 -11.55
CA LEU A 354 9.54 31.33 -12.41
C LEU A 354 9.83 29.83 -12.64
N SER A 355 11.08 29.47 -12.92
CA SER A 355 11.50 28.07 -13.07
C SER A 355 11.30 27.27 -11.78
N THR A 356 11.67 27.85 -10.64
CA THR A 356 11.47 27.22 -9.32
C THR A 356 9.98 27.04 -9.02
N GLN A 357 9.15 28.05 -9.31
CA GLN A 357 7.71 27.98 -9.11
C GLN A 357 7.09 26.85 -9.93
N LYS A 358 7.50 26.70 -11.19
CA LYS A 358 7.05 25.59 -12.05
C LYS A 358 7.46 24.23 -11.47
N GLN A 359 8.70 24.08 -11.00
CA GLN A 359 9.14 22.85 -10.33
C GLN A 359 8.33 22.53 -9.07
N ILE A 360 7.96 23.55 -8.29
CA ILE A 360 7.10 23.37 -7.11
C ILE A 360 5.73 22.83 -7.53
N THR A 361 5.12 23.39 -8.57
CA THR A 361 3.84 22.90 -9.10
C THR A 361 3.94 21.45 -9.59
N ASP A 362 4.96 21.13 -10.39
CA ASP A 362 5.18 19.77 -10.90
C ASP A 362 5.39 18.76 -9.74
N ASN A 363 6.12 19.15 -8.69
CA ASN A 363 6.32 18.33 -7.50
C ASN A 363 5.01 18.14 -6.70
N GLN A 364 4.18 19.17 -6.62
CA GLN A 364 2.87 19.10 -5.96
C GLN A 364 1.97 18.07 -6.66
N ASP A 365 1.95 18.05 -7.99
CA ASP A 365 1.20 17.09 -8.79
C ASP A 365 1.72 15.65 -8.59
N ARG A 366 3.04 15.47 -8.51
CA ARG A 366 3.65 14.17 -8.18
C ARG A 366 3.24 13.68 -6.79
N ILE A 367 3.24 14.55 -5.78
CA ILE A 367 2.80 14.22 -4.41
C ILE A 367 1.32 13.81 -4.40
N ASN A 368 0.46 14.52 -5.13
CA ASN A 368 -0.96 14.20 -5.23
C ASN A 368 -1.18 12.82 -5.88
N ASN A 369 -0.43 12.50 -6.94
CA ASN A 369 -0.48 11.18 -7.57
C ASN A 369 -0.01 10.06 -6.62
N GLN A 370 1.08 10.28 -5.88
CA GLN A 370 1.57 9.33 -4.87
C GLN A 370 0.54 9.10 -3.75
N ARG A 371 -0.14 10.15 -3.27
CA ARG A 371 -1.21 10.02 -2.28
C ARG A 371 -2.37 9.17 -2.80
N THR A 372 -2.75 9.33 -4.06
CA THR A 372 -3.79 8.51 -4.69
C THR A 372 -3.37 7.04 -4.79
N GLN A 373 -2.14 6.77 -5.21
CA GLN A 373 -1.59 5.40 -5.24
C GLN A 373 -1.55 4.76 -3.84
N LEU A 374 -1.10 5.50 -2.82
CA LEU A 374 -1.08 5.02 -1.43
C LEU A 374 -2.48 4.66 -0.93
N LYS A 375 -3.51 5.46 -1.25
CA LYS A 375 -4.91 5.14 -0.91
C LYS A 375 -5.35 3.82 -1.54
N THR A 376 -5.02 3.58 -2.81
CA THR A 376 -5.34 2.32 -3.50
C THR A 376 -4.60 1.13 -2.89
N ASN A 377 -3.29 1.28 -2.63
CA ASN A 377 -2.50 0.23 -2.01
C ASN A 377 -3.03 -0.14 -0.61
N ASN A 378 -3.45 0.86 0.17
CA ASN A 378 -4.03 0.62 1.49
C ASN A 378 -5.37 -0.14 1.42
N LYS A 379 -6.22 0.17 0.43
CA LYS A 379 -7.44 -0.63 0.18
C LYS A 379 -7.11 -2.09 -0.17
N ASN A 380 -6.12 -2.32 -1.03
CA ASN A 380 -5.68 -3.66 -1.38
C ASN A 380 -5.10 -4.42 -0.18
N LEU A 381 -4.28 -3.77 0.64
CA LEU A 381 -3.71 -4.36 1.84
C LEU A 381 -4.80 -4.76 2.83
N ASN A 382 -5.82 -3.91 3.02
CA ASN A 382 -6.95 -4.24 3.87
C ASN A 382 -7.75 -5.43 3.32
N TRP A 383 -7.97 -5.50 2.01
CA TRP A 383 -8.60 -6.67 1.38
C TRP A 383 -7.80 -7.95 1.63
N GLN A 384 -6.47 -7.91 1.45
CA GLN A 384 -5.59 -9.05 1.73
C GLN A 384 -5.64 -9.46 3.21
N TYR A 385 -5.67 -8.50 4.13
CA TYR A 385 -5.81 -8.76 5.56
C TYR A 385 -7.12 -9.47 5.89
N GLN A 386 -8.24 -9.09 5.25
CA GLN A 386 -9.51 -9.80 5.40
C GLN A 386 -9.47 -11.23 4.86
N GLN A 387 -8.74 -11.50 3.76
CA GLN A 387 -8.55 -12.87 3.28
C GLN A 387 -7.73 -13.71 4.27
N TYR A 388 -6.67 -13.12 4.84
CA TYR A 388 -5.87 -13.77 5.87
C TYR A 388 -6.70 -14.18 7.09
N LEU A 389 -7.61 -13.31 7.57
CA LEU A 389 -8.49 -13.64 8.69
C LEU A 389 -9.38 -14.87 8.38
N LYS A 390 -9.97 -14.93 7.18
CA LYS A 390 -10.78 -16.09 6.76
C LYS A 390 -9.96 -17.38 6.72
N LEU A 391 -8.77 -17.34 6.13
CA LEU A 391 -7.85 -18.48 6.08
C LEU A 391 -7.44 -18.95 7.48
N LYS A 392 -7.22 -18.01 8.40
CA LYS A 392 -6.89 -18.31 9.80
C LYS A 392 -8.05 -19.04 10.49
N ASP A 393 -9.28 -18.61 10.27
CA ASP A 393 -10.47 -19.25 10.84
C ASP A 393 -10.69 -20.66 10.25
N GLU A 394 -10.53 -20.81 8.93
CA GLU A 394 -10.59 -22.11 8.26
C GLU A 394 -9.52 -23.10 8.78
N LEU A 395 -8.31 -22.60 9.06
CA LEU A 395 -7.23 -23.41 9.62
C LEU A 395 -7.57 -23.89 11.04
N ASN A 396 -8.16 -23.01 11.86
CA ASN A 396 -8.61 -23.38 13.20
C ASN A 396 -9.73 -24.44 13.17
N ASP A 397 -10.72 -24.30 12.28
CA ASP A 397 -11.78 -25.30 12.11
C ASP A 397 -11.22 -26.66 11.64
N ARG A 398 -10.27 -26.64 10.70
CA ARG A 398 -9.55 -27.86 10.29
C ARG A 398 -8.79 -28.50 11.43
N LYS A 399 -8.11 -27.71 12.27
CA LYS A 399 -7.39 -28.21 13.43
C LYS A 399 -8.34 -28.91 14.41
N GLN A 400 -9.47 -28.28 14.75
CA GLN A 400 -10.48 -28.89 15.62
C GLN A 400 -11.06 -30.20 15.05
N LYS A 401 -11.30 -30.27 13.73
CA LYS A 401 -11.73 -31.50 13.07
C LYS A 401 -10.66 -32.60 13.12
N LEU A 402 -9.39 -32.23 13.02
CA LEU A 402 -8.28 -33.17 13.12
C LEU A 402 -8.13 -33.72 14.55
N ASP A 403 -8.23 -32.84 15.55
CA ASP A 403 -8.21 -33.23 16.97
C ASP A 403 -9.33 -34.24 17.28
N LYS A 404 -10.57 -33.96 16.84
CA LYS A 404 -11.70 -34.91 16.99
C LYS A 404 -11.44 -36.26 16.33
N LYS A 405 -10.87 -36.28 15.12
CA LYS A 405 -10.52 -37.53 14.44
C LYS A 405 -9.42 -38.30 15.18
N SER A 406 -8.47 -37.58 15.78
CA SER A 406 -7.42 -38.19 16.60
C SER A 406 -8.03 -38.86 17.84
N ASP A 407 -8.97 -38.20 18.51
CA ASP A 407 -9.67 -38.76 19.67
C ASP A 407 -10.50 -40.00 19.30
N ASP A 408 -11.24 -39.95 18.18
CA ASP A 408 -11.98 -41.09 17.66
C ASP A 408 -11.06 -42.29 17.34
N LEU A 409 -9.88 -42.04 16.78
CA LEU A 409 -8.89 -43.08 16.49
C LEU A 409 -8.35 -43.71 17.78
N ASN A 410 -8.00 -42.89 18.77
CA ASN A 410 -7.54 -43.38 20.08
C ASN A 410 -8.61 -44.26 20.75
N GLN A 411 -9.89 -43.87 20.68
CA GLN A 411 -10.99 -44.67 21.24
C GLN A 411 -11.17 -46.00 20.49
N ARG A 412 -11.04 -46.00 19.16
CA ARG A 412 -11.08 -47.23 18.36
C ARG A 412 -9.92 -48.15 18.69
N GLU A 413 -8.71 -47.61 18.86
CA GLU A 413 -7.52 -48.38 19.21
C GLU A 413 -7.66 -49.03 20.58
N ALA A 414 -8.15 -48.31 21.60
CA ALA A 414 -8.47 -48.89 22.90
C ALA A 414 -9.53 -50.01 22.81
N THR A 415 -10.54 -49.85 21.94
CA THR A 415 -11.56 -50.87 21.70
C THR A 415 -10.97 -52.13 21.05
N ILE A 416 -10.05 -51.96 20.08
CA ILE A 416 -9.36 -53.07 19.42
C ILE A 416 -8.51 -53.85 20.44
N GLN A 417 -7.72 -53.15 21.26
CA GLN A 417 -6.90 -53.77 22.30
C GLN A 417 -7.75 -54.59 23.29
N SER A 418 -8.91 -54.06 23.70
CA SER A 418 -9.85 -54.80 24.55
C SER A 418 -10.33 -56.09 23.88
N ARG A 419 -10.71 -56.03 22.60
CA ARG A 419 -11.15 -57.21 21.85
C ARG A 419 -10.04 -58.24 21.62
N GLU A 420 -8.80 -57.79 21.40
CA GLU A 420 -7.64 -58.69 21.28
C GLU A 420 -7.38 -59.44 22.60
N SER A 421 -7.53 -58.76 23.73
CA SER A 421 -7.45 -59.40 25.06
C SER A 421 -8.58 -60.43 25.27
N GLU A 422 -9.82 -60.10 24.89
CA GLU A 422 -10.95 -61.02 24.94
C GLU A 422 -10.71 -62.26 24.06
N LEU A 423 -10.24 -62.06 22.82
CA LEU A 423 -9.90 -63.15 21.89
C LEU A 423 -8.81 -64.05 22.46
N THR A 424 -7.79 -63.47 23.10
CA THR A 424 -6.72 -64.24 23.75
C THR A 424 -7.28 -65.12 24.87
N THR A 425 -8.20 -64.58 25.68
CA THR A 425 -8.85 -65.34 26.75
C THR A 425 -9.73 -66.47 26.20
N LEU A 426 -10.50 -66.19 25.14
CA LEU A 426 -11.31 -67.20 24.47
C LEU A 426 -10.44 -68.30 23.87
N GLN A 427 -9.31 -67.95 23.25
CA GLN A 427 -8.38 -68.94 22.71
C GLN A 427 -7.83 -69.85 23.82
N GLN A 428 -7.42 -69.29 24.95
CA GLN A 428 -6.97 -70.08 26.11
C GLN A 428 -8.06 -71.03 26.64
N GLN A 429 -9.32 -70.60 26.64
CA GLN A 429 -10.45 -71.45 27.02
C GLN A 429 -10.65 -72.61 26.03
N VAL A 430 -10.57 -72.33 24.72
CA VAL A 430 -10.66 -73.36 23.68
C VAL A 430 -9.53 -74.39 23.80
N ASP A 431 -8.30 -73.95 24.05
CA ASP A 431 -7.14 -74.84 24.23
C ASP A 431 -7.32 -75.74 25.46
N SER A 432 -7.81 -75.17 26.57
CA SER A 432 -8.13 -75.93 27.79
C SER A 432 -9.21 -76.98 27.56
N LEU A 433 -10.31 -76.61 26.90
CA LEU A 433 -11.39 -77.54 26.54
C LEU A 433 -10.91 -78.63 25.58
N THR A 434 -10.03 -78.29 24.65
CA THR A 434 -9.42 -79.26 23.72
C THR A 434 -8.57 -80.28 24.48
N LYS A 435 -7.78 -79.84 25.45
CA LYS A 435 -6.99 -80.73 26.32
C LYS A 435 -7.89 -81.63 27.17
N GLN A 436 -8.94 -81.07 27.81
CA GLN A 436 -9.91 -81.86 28.57
C GLN A 436 -10.60 -82.92 27.69
N ARG A 437 -10.97 -82.57 26.45
CA ARG A 437 -11.53 -83.51 25.49
C ARG A 437 -10.56 -84.65 25.17
N GLN A 438 -9.27 -84.37 24.95
CA GLN A 438 -8.25 -85.40 24.71
C GLN A 438 -8.11 -86.36 25.91
N GLU A 439 -8.05 -85.82 27.13
CA GLU A 439 -8.00 -86.63 28.35
C GLU A 439 -9.24 -87.51 28.52
N LEU A 440 -10.44 -86.99 28.22
CA LEU A 440 -11.68 -87.76 28.25
C LEU A 440 -11.70 -88.87 27.19
N VAL A 441 -11.25 -88.59 25.98
CA VAL A 441 -11.15 -89.60 24.90
C VAL A 441 -10.21 -90.73 25.31
N GLU A 442 -9.07 -90.41 25.94
CA GLU A 442 -8.13 -91.41 26.44
C GLU A 442 -8.75 -92.27 27.54
N ARG A 443 -9.45 -91.65 28.51
CA ARG A 443 -10.18 -92.40 29.55
C ARG A 443 -11.26 -93.31 28.98
N VAL A 444 -12.01 -92.85 27.97
CA VAL A 444 -13.01 -93.66 27.27
C VAL A 444 -12.36 -94.84 26.54
N SER A 445 -11.21 -94.63 25.90
CA SER A 445 -10.43 -95.69 25.25
C SER A 445 -10.01 -96.78 26.25
N VAL A 446 -9.46 -96.37 27.40
CA VAL A 446 -9.08 -97.29 28.49
C VAL A 446 -10.29 -98.06 29.03
N ALA A 447 -11.40 -97.36 29.30
CA ALA A 447 -12.63 -97.99 29.79
C ALA A 447 -13.19 -99.00 28.77
N ARG A 448 -13.15 -98.68 27.47
CA ARG A 448 -13.59 -99.60 26.42
C ARG A 448 -12.75 -100.87 26.40
N LYS A 449 -11.43 -100.75 26.53
CA LYS A 449 -10.53 -101.91 26.62
C LYS A 449 -10.84 -102.79 27.84
N GLN A 450 -11.12 -102.19 28.99
CA GLN A 450 -11.53 -102.94 30.20
C GLN A 450 -12.84 -103.71 29.99
N VAL A 451 -13.82 -103.10 29.30
CA VAL A 451 -15.08 -103.79 28.95
C VAL A 451 -14.82 -104.98 28.03
N ASP A 452 -13.97 -104.82 27.01
CA ASP A 452 -13.61 -105.90 26.09
C ASP A 452 -12.87 -107.05 26.81
N ASP A 453 -11.93 -106.72 27.71
CA ASP A 453 -11.20 -107.71 28.53
C ASP A 453 -12.15 -108.49 29.46
N GLU A 454 -13.08 -107.80 30.14
CA GLU A 454 -14.11 -108.45 30.97
C GLU A 454 -15.07 -109.30 30.13
N HIS A 455 -15.44 -108.86 28.94
CA HIS A 455 -16.25 -109.65 28.04
C HIS A 455 -15.56 -110.96 27.62
N GLN A 456 -14.24 -110.93 27.36
CA GLN A 456 -13.47 -112.14 27.07
C GLN A 456 -13.41 -113.09 28.28
N ARG A 457 -13.24 -112.57 29.51
CA ARG A 457 -13.29 -113.36 30.74
C ARG A 457 -14.64 -114.02 30.96
N TYR A 458 -15.72 -113.30 30.70
CA TYR A 458 -17.08 -113.84 30.74
C TYR A 458 -17.25 -115.01 29.76
N LEU A 459 -16.81 -114.86 28.50
CA LEU A 459 -16.89 -115.93 27.49
C LEU A 459 -16.07 -117.17 27.84
N GLN A 460 -14.92 -117.01 28.51
CA GLN A 460 -14.14 -118.15 29.03
C GLN A 460 -14.89 -118.88 30.15
N THR A 461 -15.44 -118.13 31.10
CA THR A 461 -16.22 -118.68 32.22
C THR A 461 -17.46 -119.43 31.73
N ARG A 462 -18.17 -118.89 30.74
CA ARG A 462 -19.34 -119.53 30.13
C ARG A 462 -18.99 -120.87 29.48
N ARG A 463 -17.91 -120.94 28.70
CA ARG A 463 -17.45 -122.19 28.08
C ARG A 463 -17.09 -123.25 29.12
N ARG A 464 -16.48 -122.83 30.23
CA ARG A 464 -16.18 -123.73 31.35
C ARG A 464 -17.46 -124.30 31.98
N ARG A 465 -18.49 -123.48 32.20
CA ARG A 465 -19.80 -123.97 32.66
C ARG A 465 -20.42 -124.96 31.69
N GLU A 466 -20.41 -124.68 30.38
CA GLU A 466 -20.96 -125.59 29.37
C GLU A 466 -20.25 -126.95 29.39
N GLN A 467 -18.93 -126.98 29.64
CA GLN A 467 -18.17 -128.23 29.84
C GLN A 467 -18.55 -128.95 31.14
N GLU A 468 -18.74 -128.21 32.23
CA GLU A 468 -19.16 -128.76 33.53
C GLU A 468 -20.60 -129.34 33.44
N GLU A 469 -21.53 -128.65 32.76
CA GLU A 469 -22.89 -129.13 32.51
C GLU A 469 -22.91 -130.42 31.69
N GLN A 470 -22.07 -130.51 30.64
CA GLN A 470 -21.94 -131.73 29.84
C GLN A 470 -21.40 -132.91 30.69
N ALA A 471 -20.42 -132.66 31.56
CA ALA A 471 -19.89 -133.68 32.46
C ALA A 471 -20.96 -134.19 33.46
N VAL A 472 -21.80 -133.30 33.99
CA VAL A 472 -22.93 -133.68 34.85
C VAL A 472 -23.95 -134.53 34.10
N ALA A 473 -24.27 -134.18 32.84
CA ALA A 473 -25.17 -134.96 32.01
C ALA A 473 -24.62 -136.39 31.75
N ASP A 474 -23.34 -136.51 31.40
CA ASP A 474 -22.69 -137.80 31.16
C ASP A 474 -22.66 -138.68 32.44
N LEU A 475 -22.34 -138.08 33.59
CA LEU A 475 -22.39 -138.75 34.90
C LEU A 475 -23.81 -139.21 35.27
N THR A 476 -24.84 -138.43 34.91
CA THR A 476 -26.25 -138.80 35.14
C THR A 476 -26.64 -140.03 34.32
N ILE A 477 -26.24 -140.10 33.04
CA ILE A 477 -26.46 -141.27 32.17
C ILE A 477 -25.77 -142.53 32.73
N GLN A 478 -24.52 -142.38 33.22
CA GLN A 478 -23.80 -143.49 33.86
C GLN A 478 -24.51 -144.00 35.12
N LYS A 479 -24.98 -143.09 35.98
CA LYS A 479 -25.76 -143.43 37.18
C LYS A 479 -27.04 -144.20 36.85
N ASP A 480 -27.80 -143.76 35.85
CA ASP A 480 -29.06 -144.43 35.46
C ASP A 480 -28.80 -145.83 34.90
N THR A 481 -27.73 -145.98 34.11
CA THR A 481 -27.29 -147.27 33.57
C THR A 481 -26.92 -148.25 34.68
N LEU A 482 -26.15 -147.79 35.68
CA LEU A 482 -25.80 -148.58 36.86
C LEU A 482 -27.04 -148.96 37.68
N THR A 483 -27.96 -148.03 37.88
CA THR A 483 -29.21 -148.26 38.63
C THR A 483 -30.06 -149.36 37.97
N LYS A 484 -30.15 -149.34 36.64
CA LYS A 484 -30.86 -150.38 35.86
C LYS A 484 -30.18 -151.74 35.99
N LEU A 485 -28.85 -151.79 35.88
CA LEU A 485 -28.06 -153.02 36.04
C LEU A 485 -28.27 -153.67 37.42
N VAL A 486 -28.28 -152.86 38.49
CA VAL A 486 -28.55 -153.32 39.86
C VAL A 486 -29.96 -153.89 39.99
N SER A 487 -30.96 -153.22 39.39
CA SER A 487 -32.35 -153.70 39.41
C SER A 487 -32.51 -155.06 38.73
N ASP A 488 -31.90 -155.24 37.56
CA ASP A 488 -31.95 -156.49 36.79
C ASP A 488 -31.28 -157.64 37.54
N LEU A 489 -30.08 -157.42 38.11
CA LEU A 489 -29.37 -158.41 38.94
C LEU A 489 -30.19 -158.85 40.17
N THR A 490 -30.89 -157.91 40.81
CA THR A 490 -31.72 -158.20 42.00
C THR A 490 -32.90 -159.11 41.64
N LYS A 491 -33.49 -158.90 40.46
CA LYS A 491 -34.63 -159.69 39.96
C LYS A 491 -34.21 -161.12 39.56
N ASP A 492 -33.04 -161.27 38.95
CA ASP A 492 -32.50 -162.59 38.58
C ASP A 492 -32.17 -163.43 39.82
N LEU A 493 -31.57 -162.81 40.84
CA LEU A 493 -31.27 -163.47 42.12
C LEU A 493 -32.55 -163.99 42.80
N ALA A 494 -33.60 -163.17 42.85
CA ALA A 494 -34.90 -163.55 43.44
C ALA A 494 -35.56 -164.73 42.70
N THR A 495 -35.41 -164.78 41.36
CA THR A 495 -35.94 -165.86 40.53
C THR A 495 -35.20 -167.17 40.80
N MET A 496 -33.87 -167.12 40.90
CA MET A 496 -33.01 -168.28 41.16
C MET A 496 -33.30 -168.92 42.53
N LEU A 497 -33.44 -168.09 43.57
CA LEU A 497 -33.79 -168.52 44.93
C LEU A 497 -35.13 -169.27 45.00
N LYS A 498 -36.13 -168.80 44.25
CA LYS A 498 -37.45 -169.41 44.20
C LYS A 498 -37.38 -170.83 43.59
N THR A 499 -36.63 -171.01 42.51
CA THR A 499 -36.48 -172.29 41.80
C THR A 499 -35.77 -173.36 42.64
N ILE A 500 -34.70 -172.98 43.35
CA ILE A 500 -33.97 -173.89 44.26
C ILE A 500 -34.89 -174.37 45.39
N THR A 501 -35.63 -173.44 46.00
CA THR A 501 -36.52 -173.73 47.13
C THR A 501 -37.61 -174.73 46.75
N THR A 502 -38.17 -174.64 45.54
CA THR A 502 -39.19 -175.57 45.07
C THR A 502 -38.62 -176.99 44.86
N LYS A 503 -37.42 -177.11 44.27
CA LYS A 503 -36.78 -178.42 44.04
C LYS A 503 -36.45 -179.15 45.36
N ILE A 504 -35.98 -178.44 46.37
CA ILE A 504 -35.64 -179.02 47.68
C ILE A 504 -36.90 -179.58 48.37
N LYS A 505 -38.02 -178.86 48.34
CA LYS A 505 -39.29 -179.32 48.95
C LYS A 505 -39.80 -180.64 48.35
N SER A 506 -39.71 -180.79 47.04
CA SER A 506 -40.18 -181.98 46.32
C SER A 506 -39.36 -183.22 46.64
N TYR A 507 -38.04 -183.07 46.83
CA TYR A 507 -37.14 -184.18 47.17
C TYR A 507 -37.44 -184.74 48.57
N VAL A 508 -37.56 -183.85 49.57
CA VAL A 508 -37.77 -184.25 50.98
C VAL A 508 -39.11 -184.97 51.19
N LEU A 509 -40.17 -184.53 50.51
CA LEU A 509 -41.50 -185.15 50.62
C LEU A 509 -41.57 -186.57 50.05
N ASN A 510 -40.68 -186.91 49.10
CA ASN A 510 -40.70 -188.21 48.43
C ASN A 510 -39.98 -189.30 49.24
N GLU A 511 -38.88 -188.93 49.91
CA GLU A 511 -38.14 -189.84 50.79
C GLU A 511 -38.95 -190.26 52.03
N LEU A 512 -39.77 -189.36 52.58
CA LEU A 512 -40.60 -189.64 53.77
C LEU A 512 -41.71 -190.68 53.57
N ARG A 513 -42.05 -191.07 52.34
CA ARG A 513 -43.14 -192.02 52.05
C ARG A 513 -42.72 -193.50 52.05
N LYS A 514 -41.43 -193.83 52.16
CA LYS A 514 -40.93 -195.21 51.94
C LYS A 514 -40.59 -196.04 53.19
N ALA A 515 -40.74 -195.53 54.42
CA ALA A 515 -40.26 -196.22 55.64
C ALA A 515 -41.38 -196.76 56.59
N SER A 516 -41.18 -197.95 57.16
CA SER A 516 -42.10 -198.67 58.07
C SER A 516 -41.97 -198.28 59.57
N THR A 517 -42.97 -198.68 60.36
CA THR A 517 -43.39 -198.07 61.64
C THR A 517 -42.44 -198.12 62.85
N PRO A 518 -41.52 -199.09 63.01
CA PRO A 518 -40.53 -199.04 64.11
C PRO A 518 -39.44 -197.98 63.91
N ASP A 519 -39.20 -197.54 62.67
CA ASP A 519 -38.15 -196.58 62.34
C ASP A 519 -38.59 -195.11 62.42
N LYS A 520 -39.89 -194.83 62.55
CA LYS A 520 -40.44 -193.46 62.57
C LYS A 520 -40.02 -192.66 63.81
N PHE A 521 -39.78 -193.33 64.94
CA PHE A 521 -39.40 -192.66 66.19
C PHE A 521 -37.90 -192.35 66.22
N ASP A 522 -37.06 -193.25 65.69
CA ASP A 522 -35.61 -193.05 65.65
C ASP A 522 -35.20 -192.00 64.61
N HIS A 523 -35.96 -191.89 63.50
CA HIS A 523 -35.71 -190.87 62.49
C HIS A 523 -36.08 -189.45 62.93
N LEU A 524 -37.16 -189.29 63.71
CA LEU A 524 -37.56 -187.99 64.28
C LEU A 524 -36.60 -187.55 65.38
N ASN A 525 -36.10 -188.49 66.19
CA ASN A 525 -35.14 -188.17 67.25
C ASN A 525 -33.78 -187.76 66.67
N LYS A 526 -33.31 -188.44 65.61
CA LYS A 526 -32.09 -188.07 64.90
C LYS A 526 -32.22 -186.74 64.16
N PHE A 527 -33.38 -186.40 63.58
CA PHE A 527 -33.55 -185.14 62.84
C PHE A 527 -33.46 -183.91 63.75
N TYR A 528 -34.13 -183.93 64.90
CA TYR A 528 -34.10 -182.80 65.83
C TYR A 528 -32.77 -182.70 66.59
N GLN A 529 -32.13 -183.82 66.92
CA GLN A 529 -30.78 -183.77 67.49
C GLN A 529 -29.74 -183.25 66.49
N ASN A 530 -29.82 -183.61 65.20
CA ASN A 530 -28.85 -183.12 64.22
C ASN A 530 -29.01 -181.63 63.92
N LYS A 531 -30.26 -181.13 63.94
CA LYS A 531 -30.56 -179.70 63.79
C LYS A 531 -30.07 -178.86 64.98
N ALA A 532 -30.13 -179.40 66.19
CA ALA A 532 -29.57 -178.76 67.38
C ALA A 532 -28.03 -178.67 67.35
N ASN A 533 -27.35 -179.63 66.73
CA ASN A 533 -25.88 -179.64 66.69
C ASN A 533 -25.25 -178.72 65.65
N HIS A 534 -25.99 -178.29 64.63
CA HIS A 534 -25.41 -177.60 63.46
C HIS A 534 -25.95 -176.19 63.20
N ASN A 535 -26.87 -175.69 64.01
CA ASN A 535 -27.40 -174.34 63.87
C ASN A 535 -26.75 -173.39 64.90
N ARG A 536 -26.08 -172.32 64.43
CA ARG A 536 -25.34 -171.34 65.27
C ARG A 536 -26.20 -170.53 66.24
N TYR A 537 -27.52 -170.73 66.22
CA TYR A 537 -28.48 -170.01 67.04
C TYR A 537 -29.09 -170.87 68.18
N PHE A 538 -28.57 -172.07 68.47
CA PHE A 538 -29.01 -172.95 69.58
C PHE A 538 -27.91 -173.11 70.66
N THR A 539 -28.31 -173.08 71.95
CA THR A 539 -27.42 -173.03 73.13
C THR A 539 -27.17 -174.42 73.76
N ASP A 540 -26.08 -174.56 74.54
CA ASP A 540 -25.61 -175.85 75.10
C ASP A 540 -26.60 -176.55 76.05
N GLU A 541 -27.51 -175.82 76.70
CA GLU A 541 -28.56 -176.40 77.55
C GLU A 541 -29.83 -176.78 76.77
N MET A 542 -30.04 -176.25 75.56
CA MET A 542 -31.04 -176.84 74.65
C MET A 542 -30.59 -178.19 74.09
N LYS A 543 -29.32 -178.55 74.26
CA LYS A 543 -28.77 -179.82 73.78
C LYS A 543 -29.14 -181.01 74.66
N ASN A 544 -29.68 -180.77 75.87
CA ASN A 544 -30.11 -181.83 76.80
C ASN A 544 -31.64 -181.89 76.98
N ALA A 545 -32.40 -181.19 76.12
CA ALA A 545 -33.85 -181.09 76.22
C ALA A 545 -34.57 -182.20 75.43
N THR A 546 -35.73 -182.65 75.93
CA THR A 546 -36.50 -183.72 75.28
C THR A 546 -37.13 -183.23 73.97
N SER A 547 -37.47 -184.16 73.07
CA SER A 547 -37.92 -183.88 71.71
C SER A 547 -39.13 -182.94 71.65
N GLU A 548 -40.01 -182.97 72.66
CA GLU A 548 -41.14 -182.04 72.81
C GLU A 548 -40.71 -180.59 73.09
N GLN A 549 -39.60 -180.39 73.80
CA GLN A 549 -39.13 -179.05 74.22
C GLN A 549 -38.51 -178.28 73.05
N LEU A 550 -37.88 -178.97 72.09
CA LEU A 550 -37.26 -178.35 70.92
C LEU A 550 -38.28 -177.86 69.87
N VAL A 551 -39.43 -178.56 69.75
CA VAL A 551 -40.50 -178.17 68.81
C VAL A 551 -41.17 -176.86 69.23
N ASN A 552 -41.33 -176.63 70.54
CA ASN A 552 -41.94 -175.40 71.05
C ASN A 552 -41.05 -174.16 70.87
N HIS A 553 -39.72 -174.32 70.85
CA HIS A 553 -38.80 -173.20 70.64
C HIS A 553 -38.84 -172.65 69.21
N GLU A 554 -39.01 -173.51 68.20
CA GLU A 554 -39.07 -173.06 66.79
C GLU A 554 -40.35 -172.29 66.43
N LEU A 555 -41.46 -172.54 67.11
CA LEU A 555 -42.71 -171.81 66.89
C LEU A 555 -42.63 -170.35 67.36
N ASN A 556 -41.80 -170.06 68.37
CA ASN A 556 -41.68 -168.72 68.95
C ASN A 556 -40.75 -167.77 68.16
N ASN A 557 -39.67 -168.28 67.57
CA ASN A 557 -38.70 -167.43 66.85
C ASN A 557 -39.22 -166.85 65.52
N LYS A 558 -40.27 -167.43 64.93
CA LYS A 558 -40.86 -166.91 63.68
C LYS A 558 -41.64 -165.60 63.82
N LYS A 559 -42.00 -165.16 65.04
CA LYS A 559 -42.75 -163.91 65.24
C LYS A 559 -41.90 -162.63 65.22
N ASN A 560 -40.58 -162.71 65.42
CA ASN A 560 -39.76 -161.51 65.67
C ASN A 560 -39.08 -160.89 64.43
N ASN A 561 -39.01 -161.57 63.28
CA ASN A 561 -38.21 -161.11 62.12
C ASN A 561 -38.98 -160.25 61.08
N GLN A 562 -40.18 -159.78 61.41
CA GLN A 562 -41.01 -158.97 60.49
C GLN A 562 -40.95 -157.44 60.70
N ASN A 563 -40.15 -156.92 61.63
CA ASN A 563 -40.26 -155.52 62.09
C ASN A 563 -39.08 -154.57 61.80
N ASN A 564 -38.07 -154.92 60.99
CA ASN A 564 -36.81 -154.15 60.95
C ASN A 564 -36.48 -153.34 59.68
N ASP A 565 -37.44 -153.07 58.78
CA ASP A 565 -37.23 -152.19 57.61
C ASP A 565 -37.75 -150.75 57.82
N ASN A 566 -37.54 -150.18 59.01
CA ASN A 566 -37.80 -148.76 59.26
C ASN A 566 -36.73 -148.17 60.20
N ARG A 567 -35.72 -147.47 59.65
CA ARG A 567 -35.12 -146.24 60.22
C ARG A 567 -33.95 -145.63 59.40
N THR A 568 -34.05 -144.30 59.22
CA THR A 568 -33.00 -143.23 59.20
C THR A 568 -32.04 -143.15 58.00
N SER A 569 -31.57 -141.98 57.51
CA SER A 569 -31.20 -140.73 58.18
C SER A 569 -31.15 -139.51 57.23
N ASN A 570 -31.32 -138.32 57.81
CA ASN A 570 -30.87 -137.01 57.31
C ASN A 570 -29.36 -136.96 57.06
N ASP A 571 -28.90 -136.05 56.19
CA ASP A 571 -27.83 -135.05 56.47
C ASP A 571 -27.66 -134.05 55.30
N ASP A 572 -27.13 -132.89 55.68
CA ASP A 572 -26.89 -131.62 54.98
C ASP A 572 -26.04 -131.65 53.70
N LEU A 573 -26.16 -130.61 52.84
CA LEU A 573 -25.09 -129.63 52.56
C LEU A 573 -25.48 -128.57 51.51
N GLU A 574 -25.00 -127.36 51.78
CA GLU A 574 -25.16 -126.08 51.06
C GLU A 574 -24.74 -126.09 49.59
N LEU A 575 -25.54 -125.43 48.73
CA LEU A 575 -25.20 -124.18 48.00
C LEU A 575 -26.40 -123.65 47.20
#